data_AF-A0A957ZYR8-F1
#
_entry.id   AF-A0A957ZYR8-F1
#
_cell.length_a   1.000
_cell.length_b   1.000
_cell.length_c   1.000
_cell.angle_alpha   90.00
_cell.angle_beta   90.00
_cell.angle_gamma   90.00
#
_symmetry.space_group_name_H-M   'P 1'
#
loop_
_entity.id
_entity.type
_entity.pdbx_description
1 polymer ?
#
loop_
_entity_poly.entity_id
_entity_poly.type
_entity_poly.pdbx_seq_one_letter_code
_entity_poly.pdbx_strand_id
1 'polypeptide(L)'
;MKKGREYVPLSTLSLFLVFIVWSLILTFPLTLHPFEALPRGDEPVGTVPFFNLWTLQWNIDQLTGGYPNYWDAPIFAPNTGTFAFSEIQPVTALLAAPIWLATQSPALAYNFVVILFLTLNGWFACWLLRSWGVTPLPALLGGLLMQSLPFVAQEMGVLQLVALFGFLWWLLFMGRLLIRPTGRNALAFGLGGPVTFLTCGYYGLFSLIFLPLALLFQLEKKHFSFRFIKYLAAGLFISMVLTGPILWGQYRELQQYGFTRPEQTIENNSARLADYRNFLDYNLWYGRALGLGSKPGQRLFPGLVLIVLAGVGLAGRGSKRIKAYLIVAIFLALLLSLGLRLRIGDVQPYQWVRAFLPGYEQLRSPFRLAAFVQIHLALLAGFGLGNLERWGSTWAERGRLIIVPLTIAAIIEMAALPLPLEPLPPLPTEVAWQSWLNNQ
;
A
#
# COMPACT_ATOMS: atom_id res chain seq x y z
N MET A 1 21.44 42.59 -9.08
CA MET A 1 20.76 41.97 -7.91
C MET A 1 19.38 41.47 -8.35
N LYS A 2 19.24 40.19 -8.69
CA LYS A 2 17.92 39.58 -8.96
C LYS A 2 17.32 39.17 -7.61
N LYS A 3 16.19 39.78 -7.23
CA LYS A 3 15.36 39.36 -6.09
C LYS A 3 14.99 37.88 -6.30
N GLY A 4 15.64 36.98 -5.57
CA GLY A 4 15.21 35.59 -5.50
C GLY A 4 13.81 35.57 -4.88
N ARG A 5 12.82 35.07 -5.62
CA ARG A 5 11.48 34.83 -5.06
C ARG A 5 11.66 33.92 -3.84
N GLU A 6 11.35 34.45 -2.66
CA GLU A 6 11.28 33.67 -1.44
C GLU A 6 10.28 32.53 -1.66
N TYR A 7 10.79 31.31 -1.58
CA TYR A 7 9.97 30.11 -1.69
C TYR A 7 9.17 29.98 -0.40
N VAL A 8 7.93 30.46 -0.40
CA VAL A 8 7.02 30.29 0.75
C VAL A 8 6.74 28.79 0.89
N PRO A 9 7.18 28.13 1.97
CA PRO A 9 6.90 26.71 2.16
C PRO A 9 5.39 26.51 2.29
N LEU A 10 4.84 25.57 1.52
CA LEU A 10 3.46 25.11 1.70
C LEU A 10 3.27 24.70 3.16
N SER A 11 2.18 25.19 3.77
CA SER A 11 1.78 24.69 5.09
C SER A 11 1.51 23.18 5.02
N THR A 12 1.65 22.50 6.15
CA THR A 12 1.28 21.07 6.28
C THR A 12 -0.14 20.85 5.75
N LEU A 13 -1.10 21.71 6.12
CA LEU A 13 -2.48 21.60 5.64
C LEU A 13 -2.59 21.73 4.12
N SER A 14 -1.93 22.73 3.52
CA SER A 14 -1.96 22.96 2.07
C SER A 14 -1.40 21.77 1.30
N LEU A 15 -0.33 21.14 1.80
CA LEU A 15 0.24 19.95 1.20
C LEU A 15 -0.75 18.76 1.27
N PHE A 16 -1.54 18.65 2.33
CA PHE A 16 -2.46 17.53 2.53
C PHE A 16 -3.63 17.65 1.57
N LEU A 17 -4.15 18.88 1.40
CA LEU A 17 -5.18 19.23 0.44
C LEU A 17 -4.77 18.87 -1.00
N VAL A 18 -3.51 19.06 -1.40
CA VAL A 18 -3.03 18.66 -2.73
C VAL A 18 -3.23 17.16 -2.97
N PHE A 19 -2.88 16.30 -1.98
CA PHE A 19 -3.05 14.86 -2.12
C PHE A 19 -4.53 14.44 -2.05
N ILE A 20 -5.38 15.16 -1.30
CA ILE A 20 -6.84 14.93 -1.33
C ILE A 20 -7.39 15.23 -2.72
N VAL A 21 -7.11 16.42 -3.28
CA VAL A 21 -7.58 16.78 -4.61
C VAL A 21 -7.10 15.77 -5.65
N TRP A 22 -5.85 15.32 -5.53
CA TRP A 22 -5.33 14.29 -6.41
C TRP A 22 -6.03 12.93 -6.24
N SER A 23 -6.41 12.53 -5.02
CA SER A 23 -7.20 11.31 -4.76
C SER A 23 -8.55 11.36 -5.47
N LEU A 24 -9.21 12.51 -5.41
CA LEU A 24 -10.51 12.74 -6.06
C LEU A 24 -10.40 12.66 -7.59
N ILE A 25 -9.29 13.14 -8.16
CA ILE A 25 -9.02 13.03 -9.61
C ILE A 25 -8.78 11.56 -10.00
N LEU A 26 -7.91 10.85 -9.28
CA LEU A 26 -7.55 9.45 -9.58
C LEU A 26 -8.71 8.47 -9.42
N THR A 27 -9.72 8.84 -8.64
CA THR A 27 -10.89 8.00 -8.40
C THR A 27 -12.09 8.36 -9.27
N PHE A 28 -11.98 9.38 -10.15
CA PHE A 28 -13.07 9.72 -11.05
C PHE A 28 -13.51 8.50 -11.89
N PRO A 29 -14.82 8.17 -11.98
CA PRO A 29 -15.98 8.99 -11.62
C PRO A 29 -16.59 8.70 -10.23
N LEU A 30 -15.86 8.04 -9.30
CA LEU A 30 -16.36 7.72 -7.95
C LEU A 30 -16.88 8.95 -7.21
N THR A 31 -16.27 10.11 -7.44
CA THR A 31 -16.67 11.40 -6.86
C THR A 31 -18.06 11.86 -7.27
N LEU A 32 -18.60 11.35 -8.39
CA LEU A 32 -19.97 11.59 -8.83
C LEU A 32 -20.98 10.58 -8.24
N HIS A 33 -20.50 9.40 -7.81
CA HIS A 33 -21.33 8.32 -7.25
C HIS A 33 -20.87 7.87 -5.84
N PRO A 34 -20.58 8.79 -4.90
CA PRO A 34 -19.94 8.42 -3.64
C PRO A 34 -20.83 7.58 -2.71
N PHE A 35 -22.15 7.58 -2.93
CA PHE A 35 -23.14 6.83 -2.16
C PHE A 35 -23.63 5.54 -2.85
N GLU A 36 -23.31 5.35 -4.12
CA GLU A 36 -23.99 4.39 -4.99
C GLU A 36 -23.08 3.29 -5.51
N ALA A 37 -21.77 3.52 -5.54
CA ALA A 37 -20.82 2.59 -6.13
C ALA A 37 -19.53 2.48 -5.34
N LEU A 38 -18.85 1.35 -5.53
CA LEU A 38 -17.50 1.08 -5.01
C LEU A 38 -16.51 1.05 -6.17
N PRO A 39 -15.25 1.42 -5.96
CA PRO A 39 -14.22 1.22 -6.97
C PRO A 39 -13.94 -0.28 -7.13
N ARG A 40 -13.94 -0.75 -8.39
CA ARG A 40 -13.69 -2.17 -8.73
C ARG A 40 -12.22 -2.44 -9.07
N GLY A 41 -11.54 -1.46 -9.67
CA GLY A 41 -10.21 -1.68 -10.23
C GLY A 41 -10.24 -2.66 -11.41
N ASP A 42 -9.29 -3.60 -11.46
CA ASP A 42 -9.19 -4.66 -12.49
C ASP A 42 -9.85 -5.98 -12.07
N GLU A 43 -10.57 -5.99 -10.93
CA GLU A 43 -11.19 -7.21 -10.42
C GLU A 43 -12.27 -7.73 -11.36
N PRO A 44 -12.25 -9.03 -11.75
CA PRO A 44 -13.13 -9.56 -12.78
C PRO A 44 -14.60 -9.59 -12.36
N VAL A 45 -14.88 -9.52 -11.05
CA VAL A 45 -16.24 -9.60 -10.48
C VAL A 45 -16.43 -8.59 -9.35
N GLY A 46 -17.63 -8.02 -9.26
CA GLY A 46 -18.03 -7.07 -8.21
C GLY A 46 -18.01 -7.64 -6.79
N THR A 47 -18.03 -8.97 -6.64
CA THR A 47 -18.00 -9.63 -5.32
C THR A 47 -16.75 -9.25 -4.50
N VAL A 48 -15.63 -8.90 -5.14
CA VAL A 48 -14.37 -8.57 -4.43
C VAL A 48 -14.48 -7.26 -3.63
N PRO A 49 -14.87 -6.12 -4.21
CA PRO A 49 -15.13 -4.90 -3.42
C PRO A 49 -16.29 -5.07 -2.43
N PHE A 50 -17.34 -5.83 -2.77
CA PHE A 50 -18.42 -6.12 -1.81
C PHE A 50 -17.95 -6.93 -0.61
N PHE A 51 -17.02 -7.87 -0.80
CA PHE A 51 -16.44 -8.65 0.30
C PHE A 51 -15.60 -7.77 1.25
N ASN A 52 -14.89 -6.78 0.71
CA ASN A 52 -14.19 -5.78 1.53
C ASN A 52 -15.18 -4.88 2.27
N LEU A 53 -16.27 -4.45 1.62
CA LEU A 53 -17.34 -3.70 2.28
C LEU A 53 -17.99 -4.50 3.41
N TRP A 54 -18.28 -5.78 3.19
CA TRP A 54 -18.81 -6.68 4.23
C TRP A 54 -17.83 -6.86 5.38
N THR A 55 -16.53 -7.01 5.09
CA THR A 55 -15.47 -7.08 6.12
C THR A 55 -15.44 -5.81 6.96
N LEU A 56 -15.59 -4.65 6.32
CA LEU A 56 -15.64 -3.35 6.98
C LEU A 56 -16.87 -3.24 7.90
N GLN A 57 -18.05 -3.64 7.40
CA GLN A 57 -19.30 -3.69 8.14
C GLN A 57 -19.18 -4.57 9.38
N TRP A 58 -18.73 -5.82 9.21
CA TRP A 58 -18.54 -6.77 10.31
C TRP A 58 -17.67 -6.18 11.42
N ASN A 59 -16.55 -5.54 11.07
CA ASN A 59 -15.70 -4.91 12.07
C ASN A 59 -16.38 -3.74 12.81
N ILE A 60 -17.17 -2.91 12.10
CA ILE A 60 -17.90 -1.80 12.71
C ILE A 60 -19.00 -2.32 13.65
N ASP A 61 -19.73 -3.33 13.23
CA ASP A 61 -20.76 -3.98 14.04
C ASP A 61 -20.16 -4.61 15.30
N GLN A 62 -19.03 -5.32 15.16
CA GLN A 62 -18.34 -5.89 16.32
C GLN A 62 -17.74 -4.82 17.24
N LEU A 63 -17.19 -3.74 16.70
CA LEU A 63 -16.68 -2.61 17.48
C LEU A 63 -17.79 -1.95 18.31
N THR A 64 -18.97 -1.73 17.72
CA THR A 64 -20.10 -1.08 18.40
C THR A 64 -20.81 -2.01 19.37
N GLY A 65 -20.82 -3.33 19.10
CA GLY A 65 -21.41 -4.35 19.97
C GLY A 65 -20.50 -4.86 21.10
N GLY A 66 -19.25 -4.40 21.19
CA GLY A 66 -18.30 -4.81 22.25
C GLY A 66 -17.58 -6.15 22.00
N TYR A 67 -17.45 -6.55 20.73
CA TYR A 67 -16.73 -7.75 20.26
C TYR A 67 -17.23 -9.12 20.79
N PRO A 68 -18.54 -9.36 20.94
CA PRO A 68 -19.03 -10.59 21.58
C PRO A 68 -18.58 -11.86 20.85
N ASN A 69 -18.53 -11.84 19.50
CA ASN A 69 -18.20 -13.00 18.67
C ASN A 69 -17.34 -12.59 17.46
N TYR A 70 -16.27 -11.82 17.68
CA TYR A 70 -15.49 -11.20 16.60
C TYR A 70 -15.03 -12.15 15.48
N TRP A 71 -14.71 -13.39 15.83
CA TRP A 71 -14.22 -14.39 14.90
C TRP A 71 -15.34 -15.17 14.18
N ASP A 72 -16.57 -15.15 14.67
CA ASP A 72 -17.70 -15.92 14.15
C ASP A 72 -18.53 -15.11 13.16
N ALA A 73 -17.86 -14.64 12.10
CA ALA A 73 -18.56 -13.93 11.04
C ALA A 73 -19.51 -14.87 10.27
N PRO A 74 -20.63 -14.36 9.72
CA PRO A 74 -21.66 -15.17 9.07
C PRO A 74 -21.24 -15.63 7.66
N ILE A 75 -20.12 -16.36 7.58
CA ILE A 75 -19.59 -17.00 6.37
C ILE A 75 -19.23 -18.45 6.69
N PHE A 76 -19.42 -19.33 5.71
CA PHE A 76 -19.12 -20.77 5.82
C PHE A 76 -19.90 -21.50 6.94
N ALA A 77 -21.16 -21.12 7.19
CA ALA A 77 -22.03 -21.84 8.13
C ALA A 77 -22.05 -23.36 7.83
N PRO A 78 -22.04 -24.23 8.86
CA PRO A 78 -22.15 -23.94 10.29
C PRO A 78 -20.81 -23.72 11.02
N ASN A 79 -19.69 -23.53 10.31
CA ASN A 79 -18.38 -23.41 10.93
C ASN A 79 -18.24 -22.10 11.74
N THR A 80 -17.52 -22.16 12.87
CA THR A 80 -17.18 -21.02 13.74
C THR A 80 -15.75 -20.53 13.48
N GLY A 81 -15.39 -19.35 13.96
CA GLY A 81 -14.05 -18.77 13.79
C GLY A 81 -13.70 -18.40 12.35
N THR A 82 -14.70 -18.38 11.45
CA THR A 82 -14.51 -18.29 10.00
C THR A 82 -14.03 -16.92 9.53
N PHE A 83 -14.17 -15.87 10.35
CA PHE A 83 -13.59 -14.57 10.05
C PHE A 83 -12.07 -14.61 9.96
N ALA A 84 -11.43 -15.57 10.66
CA ALA A 84 -9.98 -15.76 10.60
C ALA A 84 -9.46 -16.13 9.20
N PHE A 85 -10.33 -16.63 8.31
CA PHE A 85 -9.98 -16.96 6.92
C PHE A 85 -9.85 -15.73 6.02
N SER A 86 -10.31 -14.58 6.51
CA SER A 86 -10.38 -13.31 5.80
C SER A 86 -9.23 -12.37 6.16
N GLU A 87 -9.10 -11.28 5.41
CA GLU A 87 -8.31 -10.13 5.86
C GLU A 87 -9.11 -9.40 6.94
N ILE A 88 -8.48 -9.11 8.08
CA ILE A 88 -9.22 -8.71 9.29
C ILE A 88 -9.53 -7.20 9.28
N GLN A 89 -8.61 -6.36 8.80
CA GLN A 89 -8.78 -4.91 8.58
C GLN A 89 -9.39 -4.04 9.71
N PRO A 90 -9.15 -4.28 11.02
CA PRO A 90 -9.84 -3.53 12.07
C PRO A 90 -9.44 -2.06 12.12
N VAL A 91 -8.21 -1.71 11.72
CA VAL A 91 -7.79 -0.30 11.62
C VAL A 91 -8.55 0.43 10.52
N THR A 92 -8.79 -0.24 9.40
CA THR A 92 -9.62 0.28 8.29
C THR A 92 -11.04 0.60 8.78
N ALA A 93 -11.62 -0.29 9.58
CA ALA A 93 -12.95 -0.10 10.16
C ALA A 93 -13.02 1.07 11.15
N LEU A 94 -12.00 1.25 11.99
CA LEU A 94 -11.91 2.41 12.88
C LEU A 94 -11.89 3.73 12.11
N LEU A 95 -11.28 3.77 10.91
CA LEU A 95 -11.26 4.94 10.05
C LEU A 95 -12.60 5.18 9.35
N ALA A 96 -13.32 4.12 8.99
CA ALA A 96 -14.63 4.18 8.35
C ALA A 96 -15.77 4.50 9.33
N ALA A 97 -15.67 4.03 10.58
CA ALA A 97 -16.74 4.05 11.57
C ALA A 97 -17.38 5.44 11.79
N PRO A 98 -16.64 6.57 11.88
CA PRO A 98 -17.26 7.87 12.03
C PRO A 98 -18.18 8.25 10.87
N ILE A 99 -17.79 7.95 9.63
CA ILE A 99 -18.60 8.23 8.44
C ILE A 99 -19.79 7.28 8.37
N TRP A 100 -19.56 6.00 8.66
CA TRP A 100 -20.60 4.99 8.73
C TRP A 100 -21.70 5.37 9.74
N LEU A 101 -21.32 5.66 10.98
CA LEU A 101 -22.25 5.97 12.06
C LEU A 101 -23.00 7.29 11.82
N ALA A 102 -22.36 8.27 11.18
CA ALA A 102 -22.98 9.56 10.90
C ALA A 102 -23.96 9.52 9.70
N THR A 103 -23.71 8.67 8.71
CA THR A 103 -24.44 8.72 7.42
C THR A 103 -25.24 7.47 7.11
N GLN A 104 -24.96 6.37 7.79
CA GLN A 104 -25.50 5.03 7.53
C GLN A 104 -25.30 4.58 6.07
N SER A 105 -24.36 5.19 5.34
CA SER A 105 -24.06 4.87 3.95
C SER A 105 -22.83 3.97 3.85
N PRO A 106 -23.01 2.69 3.42
CA PRO A 106 -21.89 1.78 3.23
C PRO A 106 -20.89 2.24 2.18
N ALA A 107 -21.39 2.68 1.03
CA ALA A 107 -20.55 3.18 -0.05
C ALA A 107 -19.75 4.41 0.40
N LEU A 108 -20.39 5.39 1.07
CA LEU A 108 -19.68 6.59 1.48
C LEU A 108 -18.55 6.29 2.47
N ALA A 109 -18.79 5.42 3.45
CA ALA A 109 -17.78 5.03 4.43
C ALA A 109 -16.59 4.31 3.76
N TYR A 110 -16.86 3.38 2.83
CA TYR A 110 -15.83 2.71 2.04
C TYR A 110 -15.04 3.70 1.17
N ASN A 111 -15.74 4.55 0.43
CA ASN A 111 -15.15 5.51 -0.49
C ASN A 111 -14.31 6.57 0.24
N PHE A 112 -14.76 7.00 1.42
CA PHE A 112 -13.96 7.85 2.31
C PHE A 112 -12.61 7.21 2.65
N VAL A 113 -12.59 5.92 3.00
CA VAL A 113 -11.35 5.20 3.30
C VAL A 113 -10.45 5.09 2.07
N VAL A 114 -11.01 4.82 0.89
CA VAL A 114 -10.23 4.80 -0.38
C VAL A 114 -9.53 6.14 -0.58
N ILE A 115 -10.26 7.26 -0.49
CA ILE A 115 -9.70 8.61 -0.63
C ILE A 115 -8.65 8.88 0.46
N LEU A 116 -8.90 8.47 1.70
CA LEU A 116 -7.96 8.61 2.79
C LEU A 116 -6.66 7.83 2.54
N PHE A 117 -6.74 6.57 2.13
CA PHE A 117 -5.57 5.73 1.86
C PHE A 117 -4.71 6.30 0.74
N LEU A 118 -5.32 6.71 -0.38
CA LEU A 118 -4.61 7.37 -1.48
C LEU A 118 -3.92 8.65 -1.01
N THR A 119 -4.63 9.47 -0.24
CA THR A 119 -4.09 10.72 0.31
C THR A 119 -2.88 10.44 1.21
N LEU A 120 -2.98 9.46 2.10
CA LEU A 120 -1.91 9.09 3.02
C LEU A 120 -0.71 8.46 2.28
N ASN A 121 -0.93 7.71 1.20
CA ASN A 121 0.16 7.16 0.38
C ASN A 121 1.07 8.29 -0.14
N GLY A 122 0.48 9.30 -0.78
CA GLY A 122 1.23 10.44 -1.30
C GLY A 122 1.85 11.29 -0.20
N TRP A 123 1.09 11.53 0.88
CA TRP A 123 1.54 12.31 2.02
C TRP A 123 2.78 11.71 2.70
N PHE A 124 2.74 10.42 3.08
CA PHE A 124 3.86 9.77 3.74
C PHE A 124 5.06 9.57 2.82
N ALA A 125 4.84 9.31 1.53
CA ALA A 125 5.93 9.28 0.55
C ALA A 125 6.64 10.64 0.46
N CYS A 126 5.90 11.74 0.39
CA CYS A 126 6.49 13.09 0.38
C CYS A 126 7.31 13.35 1.65
N TRP A 127 6.77 13.05 2.84
CA TRP A 127 7.50 13.23 4.09
C TRP A 127 8.73 12.32 4.21
N LEU A 128 8.65 11.08 3.71
CA LEU A 128 9.78 10.16 3.65
C LEU A 128 10.88 10.69 2.74
N LEU A 129 10.55 11.11 1.52
CA LEU A 129 11.50 11.70 0.57
C LEU A 129 12.17 12.96 1.15
N ARG A 130 11.41 13.83 1.81
CA ARG A 130 11.95 15.01 2.52
C ARG A 130 12.91 14.60 3.63
N SER A 131 12.57 13.56 4.40
CA SER A 131 13.45 13.04 5.46
C SER A 131 14.77 12.48 4.92
N TRP A 132 14.79 12.08 3.65
CA TRP A 132 15.97 11.60 2.94
C TRP A 132 16.71 12.69 2.14
N GLY A 133 16.32 13.96 2.30
CA GLY A 133 17.03 15.12 1.74
C GLY A 133 16.60 15.53 0.33
N VAL A 134 15.47 15.02 -0.16
CA VAL A 134 14.83 15.50 -1.39
C VAL A 134 14.16 16.86 -1.14
N THR A 135 14.31 17.80 -2.07
CA THR A 135 13.74 19.15 -1.98
C THR A 135 12.21 19.13 -1.99
N PRO A 136 11.54 20.18 -1.47
CA PRO A 136 10.09 20.15 -1.25
C PRO A 136 9.24 19.82 -2.47
N LEU A 137 9.52 20.44 -3.63
CA LEU A 137 8.73 20.21 -4.85
C LEU A 137 8.94 18.80 -5.41
N PRO A 138 10.17 18.30 -5.65
CA PRO A 138 10.38 16.91 -6.05
C PRO A 138 9.81 15.88 -5.06
N ALA A 139 9.81 16.17 -3.76
CA ALA A 139 9.19 15.29 -2.77
C ALA A 139 7.65 15.28 -2.87
N LEU A 140 7.02 16.45 -3.11
CA LEU A 140 5.60 16.55 -3.40
C LEU A 140 5.23 15.76 -4.66
N LEU A 141 5.97 15.96 -5.75
CA LEU A 141 5.78 15.26 -7.02
C LEU A 141 6.00 13.74 -6.87
N GLY A 142 7.02 13.32 -6.11
CA GLY A 142 7.23 11.92 -5.76
C GLY A 142 6.09 11.31 -4.94
N GLY A 143 5.44 12.11 -4.08
CA GLY A 143 4.20 11.72 -3.43
C GLY A 143 3.04 11.51 -4.41
N LEU A 144 2.89 12.39 -5.40
CA LEU A 144 1.86 12.23 -6.44
C LEU A 144 2.11 10.97 -7.29
N LEU A 145 3.37 10.66 -7.60
CA LEU A 145 3.73 9.40 -8.26
C LEU A 145 3.37 8.18 -7.41
N MET A 146 3.66 8.20 -6.10
CA MET A 146 3.31 7.12 -5.17
C MET A 146 1.79 6.86 -5.14
N GLN A 147 1.00 7.93 -5.13
CA GLN A 147 -0.45 7.85 -5.09
C GLN A 147 -1.05 7.33 -6.42
N SER A 148 -0.33 7.51 -7.53
CA SER A 148 -0.77 7.16 -8.89
C SER A 148 -0.21 5.82 -9.39
N LEU A 149 0.34 4.99 -8.50
CA LEU A 149 0.97 3.73 -8.90
C LEU A 149 -0.03 2.77 -9.57
N PRO A 150 0.30 2.17 -10.74
CA PRO A 150 -0.58 1.24 -11.44
C PRO A 150 -1.06 0.06 -10.59
N PHE A 151 -0.21 -0.45 -9.68
CA PHE A 151 -0.61 -1.53 -8.76
C PHE A 151 -1.79 -1.12 -7.88
N VAL A 152 -1.81 0.12 -7.40
CA VAL A 152 -2.92 0.64 -6.57
C VAL A 152 -4.19 0.74 -7.41
N ALA A 153 -4.08 1.21 -8.65
CA ALA A 153 -5.22 1.30 -9.58
C ALA A 153 -5.79 -0.09 -9.92
N GLN A 154 -4.93 -1.11 -10.10
CA GLN A 154 -5.32 -2.50 -10.32
C GLN A 154 -6.16 -3.02 -9.15
N GLU A 155 -5.67 -2.83 -7.93
CA GLU A 155 -6.21 -3.43 -6.70
C GLU A 155 -7.24 -2.54 -5.99
N MET A 156 -7.86 -1.56 -6.66
CA MET A 156 -8.82 -0.65 -6.02
C MET A 156 -10.04 -1.37 -5.41
N GLY A 157 -10.42 -2.52 -5.97
CA GLY A 157 -11.46 -3.39 -5.40
C GLY A 157 -11.00 -4.22 -4.19
N VAL A 158 -9.70 -4.23 -3.90
CA VAL A 158 -9.07 -4.95 -2.79
C VAL A 158 -8.52 -3.92 -1.80
N LEU A 159 -9.42 -3.32 -1.01
CA LEU A 159 -9.19 -2.11 -0.21
C LEU A 159 -7.89 -2.11 0.60
N GLN A 160 -7.53 -3.23 1.23
CA GLN A 160 -6.29 -3.37 2.01
C GLN A 160 -5.03 -3.10 1.17
N LEU A 161 -5.02 -3.46 -0.11
CA LEU A 161 -3.85 -3.29 -0.97
C LEU A 161 -3.66 -1.85 -1.45
N VAL A 162 -4.69 -1.01 -1.33
CA VAL A 162 -4.57 0.43 -1.57
C VAL A 162 -3.71 1.10 -0.48
N ALA A 163 -3.61 0.51 0.72
CA ALA A 163 -2.99 1.10 1.91
C ALA A 163 -1.44 1.02 1.97
N LEU A 164 -0.73 1.62 1.02
CA LEU A 164 0.74 1.66 1.02
C LEU A 164 1.32 2.48 2.20
N PHE A 165 0.53 3.43 2.70
CA PHE A 165 0.95 4.44 3.68
C PHE A 165 1.47 3.86 4.99
N GLY A 166 0.99 2.69 5.43
CA GLY A 166 1.43 2.06 6.67
C GLY A 166 2.93 1.75 6.63
N PHE A 167 3.39 1.12 5.55
CA PHE A 167 4.82 0.84 5.34
C PHE A 167 5.65 2.12 5.23
N LEU A 168 5.16 3.13 4.49
CA LEU A 168 5.83 4.42 4.32
C LEU A 168 5.97 5.18 5.65
N TRP A 169 4.93 5.18 6.46
CA TRP A 169 4.94 5.69 7.84
C TRP A 169 6.00 4.97 8.66
N TRP A 170 6.01 3.63 8.63
CA TRP A 170 6.90 2.83 9.45
C TRP A 170 8.36 3.10 9.10
N LEU A 171 8.67 3.17 7.81
CA LEU A 171 9.99 3.49 7.28
C LEU A 171 10.45 4.92 7.65
N LEU A 172 9.54 5.90 7.57
CA LEU A 172 9.81 7.29 7.98
C LEU A 172 10.17 7.37 9.46
N PHE A 173 9.38 6.76 10.33
CA PHE A 173 9.62 6.86 11.78
C PHE A 173 10.77 5.97 12.26
N MET A 174 11.09 4.89 11.54
CA MET A 174 12.35 4.15 11.73
C MET A 174 13.55 5.05 11.48
N GLY A 175 13.56 5.78 10.36
CA GLY A 175 14.62 6.75 10.03
C GLY A 175 14.72 7.88 11.06
N ARG A 176 13.57 8.42 11.52
CA ARG A 176 13.54 9.44 12.58
C ARG A 176 14.04 8.91 13.92
N LEU A 177 13.74 7.66 14.27
CA LEU A 177 14.19 7.04 15.50
C LEU A 177 15.72 6.82 15.49
N LEU A 178 16.29 6.42 14.34
CA LEU A 178 17.73 6.29 14.14
C LEU A 178 18.48 7.61 14.40
N ILE A 179 17.95 8.72 13.90
CA ILE A 179 18.59 10.04 14.01
C ILE A 179 18.29 10.68 15.37
N ARG A 180 17.08 10.53 15.89
CA ARG A 180 16.59 11.15 17.13
C ARG A 180 15.82 10.13 17.97
N PRO A 181 16.49 9.35 18.82
CA PRO A 181 15.86 8.32 19.65
C PRO A 181 15.11 8.98 20.81
N THR A 182 13.83 9.30 20.58
CA THR A 182 12.91 9.94 21.54
C THR A 182 11.66 9.09 21.72
N GLY A 183 10.96 9.23 22.85
CA GLY A 183 9.71 8.50 23.11
C GLY A 183 8.62 8.74 22.07
N ARG A 184 8.52 9.97 21.53
CA ARG A 184 7.60 10.30 20.44
C ARG A 184 7.89 9.50 19.17
N ASN A 185 9.16 9.41 18.77
CA ASN A 185 9.55 8.63 17.61
C ASN A 185 9.41 7.12 17.86
N ALA A 186 9.63 6.66 19.10
CA ALA A 186 9.41 5.27 19.50
C ALA A 186 7.94 4.87 19.40
N LEU A 187 7.04 5.72 19.90
CA LEU A 187 5.59 5.54 19.79
C LEU A 187 5.15 5.54 18.32
N ALA A 188 5.56 6.54 17.54
CA ALA A 188 5.20 6.60 16.13
C ALA A 188 5.74 5.42 15.32
N PHE A 189 6.98 4.98 15.57
CA PHE A 189 7.53 3.75 15.00
C PHE A 189 6.74 2.51 15.45
N GLY A 190 6.42 2.41 16.73
CA GLY A 190 5.68 1.29 17.32
C GLY A 190 4.24 1.18 16.83
N LEU A 191 3.59 2.30 16.51
CA LEU A 191 2.28 2.31 15.84
C LEU A 191 2.37 1.88 14.37
N GLY A 192 3.55 1.93 13.74
CA GLY A 192 3.73 1.50 12.35
C GLY A 192 3.36 0.04 12.11
N GLY A 193 3.68 -0.85 13.05
CA GLY A 193 3.31 -2.27 13.01
C GLY A 193 1.79 -2.50 12.89
N PRO A 194 0.98 -2.12 13.90
CA PRO A 194 -0.46 -2.29 13.85
C PRO A 194 -1.11 -1.51 12.71
N VAL A 195 -0.69 -0.27 12.43
CA VAL A 195 -1.24 0.50 11.29
C VAL A 195 -1.00 -0.21 9.97
N THR A 196 0.15 -0.85 9.78
CA THR A 196 0.44 -1.58 8.53
C THR A 196 -0.29 -2.92 8.50
N PHE A 197 -0.06 -3.77 9.51
CA PHE A 197 -0.56 -5.15 9.51
C PHE A 197 -2.09 -5.22 9.66
N LEU A 198 -2.67 -4.43 10.55
CA LEU A 198 -4.13 -4.44 10.79
C LEU A 198 -4.92 -3.61 9.78
N THR A 199 -4.25 -2.97 8.83
CA THR A 199 -4.89 -2.43 7.62
C THR A 199 -4.73 -3.41 6.46
N CYS A 200 -3.55 -4.04 6.34
CA CYS A 200 -3.20 -5.01 5.31
C CYS A 200 -2.18 -6.03 5.83
N GLY A 201 -2.64 -7.27 6.10
CA GLY A 201 -1.79 -8.34 6.61
C GLY A 201 -0.64 -8.67 5.67
N TYR A 202 -0.88 -8.64 4.35
CA TYR A 202 0.18 -8.78 3.33
C TYR A 202 1.30 -7.76 3.53
N TYR A 203 0.98 -6.47 3.65
CA TYR A 203 1.99 -5.42 3.80
C TYR A 203 2.68 -5.45 5.16
N GLY A 204 1.97 -5.86 6.22
CA GLY A 204 2.58 -6.11 7.52
C GLY A 204 3.64 -7.23 7.45
N LEU A 205 3.31 -8.36 6.82
CA LEU A 205 4.25 -9.47 6.65
C LEU A 205 5.41 -9.12 5.71
N PHE A 206 5.15 -8.42 4.60
CA PHE A 206 6.19 -7.91 3.71
C PHE A 206 7.14 -6.95 4.43
N SER A 207 6.63 -6.14 5.35
CA SER A 207 7.45 -5.23 6.15
C SER A 207 8.47 -5.94 7.04
N LEU A 208 8.25 -7.21 7.41
CA LEU A 208 9.24 -8.02 8.14
C LEU A 208 10.52 -8.28 7.33
N ILE A 209 10.47 -8.14 6.01
CA ILE A 209 11.64 -8.23 5.13
C ILE A 209 12.23 -6.83 4.89
N PHE A 210 11.39 -5.89 4.43
CA PHE A 210 11.88 -4.61 3.92
C PHE A 210 12.28 -3.63 5.02
N LEU A 211 11.65 -3.68 6.20
CA LEU A 211 11.99 -2.77 7.29
C LEU A 211 13.34 -3.12 7.95
N PRO A 212 13.66 -4.39 8.30
CA PRO A 212 15.00 -4.76 8.76
C PRO A 212 16.07 -4.51 7.70
N LEU A 213 15.76 -4.76 6.42
CA LEU A 213 16.66 -4.43 5.32
C LEU A 213 16.95 -2.92 5.28
N ALA A 214 15.92 -2.09 5.40
CA ALA A 214 16.08 -0.64 5.44
C ALA A 214 16.92 -0.19 6.65
N LEU A 215 16.69 -0.79 7.82
CA LEU A 215 17.47 -0.55 9.03
C LEU A 215 18.94 -0.93 8.80
N LEU A 216 19.23 -2.10 8.24
CA LEU A 216 20.58 -2.58 7.97
C LEU A 216 21.38 -1.60 7.11
N PHE A 217 20.77 -1.08 6.03
CA PHE A 217 21.44 -0.12 5.15
C PHE A 217 21.59 1.27 5.76
N GLN A 218 20.66 1.71 6.61
CA GLN A 218 20.67 3.06 7.21
C GLN A 218 21.38 3.14 8.56
N LEU A 219 21.58 2.01 9.24
CA LEU A 219 22.26 1.93 10.52
C LEU A 219 23.76 2.21 10.34
N GLU A 220 24.29 3.06 11.20
CA GLU A 220 25.71 3.43 11.22
C GLU A 220 26.21 3.34 12.66
N LYS A 221 27.52 3.14 12.85
CA LYS A 221 28.12 3.07 14.20
C LYS A 221 27.71 4.26 15.09
N LYS A 222 27.64 5.47 14.52
CA LYS A 222 27.23 6.69 15.24
C LYS A 222 25.78 6.69 15.74
N HIS A 223 24.91 5.88 15.16
CA HIS A 223 23.51 5.75 15.58
C HIS A 223 23.36 4.78 16.77
N PHE A 224 24.34 3.90 16.97
CA PHE A 224 24.28 2.87 17.99
C PHE A 224 24.49 3.48 19.38
N SER A 225 23.41 3.59 20.15
CA SER A 225 23.43 4.07 21.52
C SER A 225 22.44 3.28 22.37
N PHE A 226 22.69 3.18 23.67
CA PHE A 226 21.74 2.55 24.60
C PHE A 226 20.34 3.17 24.48
N ARG A 227 20.27 4.50 24.28
CA ARG A 227 19.01 5.22 24.08
C ARG A 227 18.26 4.75 22.83
N PHE A 228 18.97 4.59 21.70
CA PHE A 228 18.38 4.05 20.48
C PHE A 228 17.84 2.63 20.69
N ILE A 229 18.64 1.73 21.28
CA ILE A 229 18.23 0.34 21.54
C ILE A 229 16.98 0.30 22.44
N LYS A 230 16.98 1.07 23.54
CA LYS A 230 15.83 1.17 24.45
C LYS A 230 14.55 1.59 23.73
N TYR A 231 14.62 2.65 22.90
CA TYR A 231 13.43 3.14 22.20
C TYR A 231 13.03 2.28 21.00
N LEU A 232 13.97 1.60 20.35
CA LEU A 232 13.67 0.58 19.34
C LEU A 232 12.93 -0.59 19.98
N ALA A 233 13.43 -1.11 21.11
CA ALA A 233 12.79 -2.18 21.86
C ALA A 233 11.39 -1.76 22.36
N ALA A 234 11.24 -0.54 22.88
CA ALA A 234 9.93 -0.02 23.29
C ALA A 234 8.95 0.09 22.11
N GLY A 235 9.42 0.55 20.95
CA GLY A 235 8.60 0.62 19.74
C GLY A 235 8.16 -0.76 19.24
N LEU A 236 9.09 -1.72 19.18
CA LEU A 236 8.79 -3.11 18.83
C LEU A 236 7.80 -3.75 19.81
N PHE A 237 7.95 -3.48 21.11
CA PHE A 237 7.02 -3.92 22.13
C PHE A 237 5.62 -3.35 21.91
N ILE A 238 5.48 -2.05 21.62
CA ILE A 238 4.20 -1.42 21.26
C ILE A 238 3.58 -2.12 20.04
N SER A 239 4.36 -2.35 18.98
CA SER A 239 3.86 -3.05 17.79
C SER A 239 3.34 -4.45 18.13
N MET A 240 4.10 -5.19 18.94
CA MET A 240 3.75 -6.55 19.36
C MET A 240 2.50 -6.57 20.24
N VAL A 241 2.37 -5.67 21.22
CA VAL A 241 1.20 -5.62 22.11
C VAL A 241 -0.08 -5.29 21.35
N LEU A 242 -0.01 -4.38 20.37
CA LEU A 242 -1.19 -3.95 19.62
C LEU A 242 -1.59 -4.91 18.49
N THR A 243 -0.63 -5.65 17.92
CA THR A 243 -0.90 -6.57 16.80
C THR A 243 -1.05 -8.03 17.27
N GLY A 244 -0.34 -8.39 18.35
CA GLY A 244 -0.21 -9.74 18.87
C GLY A 244 -1.53 -10.44 19.23
N PRO A 245 -2.47 -9.79 19.94
CA PRO A 245 -3.75 -10.43 20.29
C PRO A 245 -4.57 -10.86 19.07
N ILE A 246 -4.58 -10.04 18.02
CA ILE A 246 -5.33 -10.32 16.78
C ILE A 246 -4.64 -11.43 15.99
N LEU A 247 -3.31 -11.37 15.87
CA LEU A 247 -2.51 -12.43 15.27
C LEU A 247 -2.72 -13.77 15.98
N TRP A 248 -2.71 -13.75 17.30
CA TRP A 248 -2.91 -14.93 18.12
C TRP A 248 -4.31 -15.52 17.95
N GLY A 249 -5.34 -14.67 17.98
CA GLY A 249 -6.72 -15.09 17.72
C GLY A 249 -6.86 -15.74 16.35
N GLN A 250 -6.36 -15.08 15.30
CA GLN A 250 -6.40 -15.60 13.93
C GLN A 250 -5.66 -16.94 13.83
N TYR A 251 -4.46 -17.03 14.39
CA TYR A 251 -3.68 -18.26 14.40
C TYR A 251 -4.44 -19.40 15.08
N ARG A 252 -5.03 -19.15 16.26
CA ARG A 252 -5.80 -20.14 17.01
C ARG A 252 -6.97 -20.68 16.19
N GLU A 253 -7.74 -19.81 15.55
CA GLU A 253 -8.86 -20.23 14.71
C GLU A 253 -8.38 -21.00 13.47
N LEU A 254 -7.33 -20.55 12.78
CA LEU A 254 -6.77 -21.25 11.63
C LEU A 254 -6.24 -22.65 11.95
N GLN A 255 -5.62 -22.83 13.13
CA GLN A 255 -5.09 -24.12 13.58
C GLN A 255 -6.20 -25.15 13.81
N GLN A 256 -7.38 -24.75 14.27
CA GLN A 256 -8.52 -25.66 14.47
C GLN A 256 -8.94 -26.37 13.18
N TYR A 257 -8.72 -25.72 12.04
CA TYR A 257 -9.05 -26.25 10.72
C TYR A 257 -7.86 -26.89 9.98
N GLY A 258 -6.69 -26.98 10.62
CA GLY A 258 -5.47 -27.46 9.98
C GLY A 258 -5.16 -26.68 8.70
N PHE A 259 -5.38 -25.36 8.72
CA PHE A 259 -5.43 -24.55 7.52
C PHE A 259 -4.09 -24.51 6.81
N THR A 260 -4.07 -24.92 5.53
CA THR A 260 -2.88 -24.89 4.67
C THR A 260 -3.18 -24.22 3.34
N ARG A 261 -2.13 -23.73 2.67
CA ARG A 261 -2.21 -23.16 1.32
C ARG A 261 -1.63 -24.13 0.30
N PRO A 262 -2.46 -24.68 -0.62
CA PRO A 262 -1.96 -25.55 -1.68
C PRO A 262 -0.91 -24.84 -2.53
N GLU A 263 0.19 -25.52 -2.82
CA GLU A 263 1.30 -24.94 -3.59
C GLU A 263 0.85 -24.52 -4.99
N GLN A 264 -0.05 -25.29 -5.62
CA GLN A 264 -0.62 -24.94 -6.91
C GLN A 264 -1.35 -23.59 -6.90
N THR A 265 -2.07 -23.27 -5.82
CA THR A 265 -2.73 -21.96 -5.67
C THR A 265 -1.72 -20.83 -5.57
N ILE A 266 -0.63 -21.04 -4.83
CA ILE A 266 0.45 -20.06 -4.67
C ILE A 266 1.17 -19.86 -6.00
N GLU A 267 1.49 -20.93 -6.72
CA GLU A 267 2.12 -20.85 -8.04
C GLU A 267 1.23 -20.14 -9.07
N ASN A 268 -0.09 -20.43 -9.06
CA ASN A 268 -1.05 -19.75 -9.92
C ASN A 268 -1.12 -18.24 -9.64
N ASN A 269 -1.03 -17.84 -8.37
CA ASN A 269 -0.99 -16.44 -7.95
C ASN A 269 0.43 -15.86 -7.86
N SER A 270 1.44 -16.54 -8.37
CA SER A 270 2.79 -16.00 -8.46
C SER A 270 2.95 -15.20 -9.75
N ALA A 271 3.67 -14.09 -9.69
CA ALA A 271 3.92 -13.26 -10.86
C ALA A 271 4.80 -13.98 -11.88
N ARG A 272 4.70 -13.54 -13.13
CA ARG A 272 5.62 -13.86 -14.22
C ARG A 272 6.43 -12.61 -14.57
N LEU A 273 7.64 -12.77 -15.09
CA LEU A 273 8.41 -11.64 -15.61
C LEU A 273 7.67 -10.89 -16.74
N ALA A 274 6.83 -11.59 -17.50
CA ALA A 274 5.99 -10.98 -18.53
C ALA A 274 4.91 -10.05 -17.95
N ASP A 275 4.42 -10.31 -16.74
CA ASP A 275 3.39 -9.49 -16.08
C ASP A 275 3.92 -8.07 -15.78
N TYR A 276 5.23 -7.92 -15.57
CA TYR A 276 5.90 -6.63 -15.40
C TYR A 276 6.01 -5.80 -16.69
N ARG A 277 5.44 -6.28 -17.80
CA ARG A 277 5.25 -5.52 -19.05
C ARG A 277 3.78 -5.38 -19.42
N ASN A 278 2.89 -5.92 -18.58
CA ASN A 278 1.46 -5.93 -18.79
C ASN A 278 0.82 -4.76 -18.05
N PHE A 279 0.00 -3.99 -18.74
CA PHE A 279 -0.66 -2.78 -18.24
C PHE A 279 -2.17 -2.99 -18.13
N LEU A 280 -2.85 -2.08 -17.42
CA LEU A 280 -4.31 -2.10 -17.25
C LEU A 280 -5.02 -1.81 -18.57
N ASP A 281 -6.07 -2.56 -18.89
CA ASP A 281 -6.86 -2.34 -20.13
C ASP A 281 -7.48 -0.94 -20.19
N TYR A 282 -7.84 -0.38 -19.03
CA TYR A 282 -8.40 0.97 -18.89
C TYR A 282 -7.33 2.05 -18.64
N ASN A 283 -6.05 1.75 -18.87
CA ASN A 283 -4.98 2.74 -18.84
C ASN A 283 -5.18 3.81 -19.93
N LEU A 284 -4.97 5.07 -19.58
CA LEU A 284 -5.23 6.23 -20.45
C LEU A 284 -4.31 6.24 -21.67
N TRP A 285 -3.05 5.84 -21.52
CA TRP A 285 -2.07 5.88 -22.60
C TRP A 285 -2.07 4.60 -23.44
N TYR A 286 -1.72 3.47 -22.84
CA TYR A 286 -1.55 2.20 -23.56
C TYR A 286 -2.88 1.62 -24.05
N GLY A 287 -3.89 1.58 -23.19
CA GLY A 287 -5.21 1.05 -23.53
C GLY A 287 -5.99 1.99 -24.44
N ARG A 288 -6.24 3.21 -23.96
CA ARG A 288 -7.15 4.16 -24.65
C ARG A 288 -6.52 4.92 -25.80
N ALA A 289 -5.34 5.53 -25.61
CA ALA A 289 -4.73 6.35 -26.64
C ALA A 289 -4.05 5.53 -27.76
N LEU A 290 -3.39 4.42 -27.39
CA LEU A 290 -2.70 3.55 -28.35
C LEU A 290 -3.51 2.33 -28.81
N GLY A 291 -4.65 2.03 -28.17
CA GLY A 291 -5.52 0.90 -28.54
C GLY A 291 -4.91 -0.48 -28.27
N LEU A 292 -3.95 -0.59 -27.34
CA LEU A 292 -3.29 -1.85 -27.01
C LEU A 292 -4.08 -2.61 -25.95
N GLY A 293 -4.25 -3.93 -26.14
CA GLY A 293 -4.87 -4.80 -25.15
C GLY A 293 -3.86 -5.36 -24.15
N SER A 294 -4.31 -5.55 -22.90
CA SER A 294 -3.56 -6.31 -21.90
C SER A 294 -3.46 -7.78 -22.30
N LYS A 295 -2.42 -8.44 -21.80
CA LYS A 295 -2.21 -9.88 -21.96
C LYS A 295 -2.81 -10.65 -20.78
N PRO A 296 -3.10 -11.96 -20.94
CA PRO A 296 -3.48 -12.80 -19.81
C PRO A 296 -2.41 -12.79 -18.72
N GLY A 297 -2.82 -12.64 -17.46
CA GLY A 297 -1.90 -12.57 -16.31
C GLY A 297 -2.13 -11.31 -15.48
N GLN A 298 -1.15 -11.00 -14.63
CA GLN A 298 -1.19 -9.84 -13.74
C GLN A 298 -0.78 -8.55 -14.50
N ARG A 299 -1.28 -7.37 -14.12
CA ARG A 299 -1.00 -6.08 -14.80
C ARG A 299 -0.01 -5.25 -13.99
N LEU A 300 1.22 -5.76 -13.89
CA LEU A 300 2.22 -5.27 -12.95
C LEU A 300 3.17 -4.21 -13.52
N PHE A 301 2.95 -3.75 -14.76
CA PHE A 301 3.82 -2.76 -15.40
C PHE A 301 3.80 -1.42 -14.64
N PRO A 302 4.95 -0.94 -14.15
CA PRO A 302 5.01 0.29 -13.35
C PRO A 302 4.99 1.59 -14.18
N GLY A 303 5.13 1.52 -15.51
CA GLY A 303 5.34 2.68 -16.38
C GLY A 303 6.82 2.92 -16.69
N LEU A 304 7.11 3.22 -17.96
CA LEU A 304 8.45 3.48 -18.48
C LEU A 304 9.03 4.78 -17.91
N VAL A 305 8.23 5.86 -17.85
CA VAL A 305 8.70 7.15 -17.33
C VAL A 305 9.06 7.03 -15.85
N LEU A 306 8.31 6.24 -15.07
CA LEU A 306 8.64 5.97 -13.66
C LEU A 306 9.98 5.23 -13.54
N ILE A 307 10.21 4.19 -14.36
CA ILE A 307 11.48 3.45 -14.41
C ILE A 307 12.63 4.38 -14.79
N VAL A 308 12.46 5.23 -15.81
CA VAL A 308 13.49 6.19 -16.25
C VAL A 308 13.82 7.19 -15.14
N LEU A 309 12.81 7.77 -14.49
CA LEU A 309 13.01 8.67 -13.35
C LEU A 309 13.72 7.98 -12.19
N ALA A 310 13.39 6.72 -11.90
CA ALA A 310 14.08 5.91 -10.89
C ALA A 310 15.56 5.70 -11.26
N GLY A 311 15.87 5.46 -12.54
CA GLY A 311 17.23 5.38 -13.06
C GLY A 311 18.02 6.68 -12.88
N VAL A 312 17.39 7.83 -13.17
CA VAL A 312 17.99 9.16 -12.91
C VAL A 312 18.24 9.37 -11.41
N GLY A 313 17.31 8.93 -10.56
CA GLY A 313 17.46 8.99 -9.11
C GLY A 313 18.62 8.16 -8.60
N LEU A 314 18.80 6.98 -9.19
CA LEU A 314 19.93 6.09 -8.88
C LEU A 314 21.27 6.72 -9.26
N ALA A 315 21.37 7.25 -10.48
CA ALA A 315 22.62 7.83 -11.01
C ALA A 315 23.00 9.16 -10.36
N GLY A 316 22.03 9.95 -9.89
CA GLY A 316 22.28 11.30 -9.38
C GLY A 316 22.70 11.38 -7.90
N ARG A 317 22.64 12.59 -7.33
CA ARG A 317 23.04 12.87 -5.93
C ARG A 317 22.03 12.26 -4.95
N GLY A 318 22.51 11.94 -3.75
CA GLY A 318 21.69 11.35 -2.68
C GLY A 318 22.50 10.38 -1.82
N SER A 319 21.91 9.91 -0.72
CA SER A 319 22.55 8.93 0.15
C SER A 319 22.77 7.60 -0.59
N LYS A 320 24.03 7.19 -0.75
CA LYS A 320 24.39 5.90 -1.38
C LYS A 320 23.74 4.72 -0.66
N ARG A 321 23.64 4.77 0.68
CA ARG A 321 23.01 3.75 1.52
C ARG A 321 21.51 3.60 1.25
N ILE A 322 20.78 4.72 1.18
CA ILE A 322 19.35 4.70 0.88
C ILE A 322 19.12 4.18 -0.56
N LYS A 323 19.90 4.66 -1.54
CA LYS A 323 19.78 4.18 -2.92
C LYS A 323 20.10 2.68 -3.05
N ALA A 324 21.12 2.19 -2.34
CA ALA A 324 21.45 0.77 -2.30
C ALA A 324 20.31 -0.06 -1.69
N TYR A 325 19.72 0.40 -0.57
CA TYR A 325 18.51 -0.20 -0.01
C TYR A 325 17.39 -0.28 -1.06
N LEU A 326 17.07 0.84 -1.73
CA LEU A 326 15.97 0.89 -2.69
C LEU A 326 16.17 -0.09 -3.84
N ILE A 327 17.38 -0.20 -4.40
CA ILE A 327 17.68 -1.18 -5.47
C ILE A 327 17.53 -2.61 -4.97
N VAL A 328 18.12 -2.92 -3.81
CA VAL A 328 18.05 -4.29 -3.25
C VAL A 328 16.60 -4.64 -2.93
N ALA A 329 15.82 -3.69 -2.42
CA ALA A 329 14.41 -3.88 -2.14
C ALA A 329 13.58 -4.07 -3.42
N ILE A 330 13.85 -3.33 -4.50
CA ILE A 330 13.22 -3.54 -5.82
C ILE A 330 13.51 -4.95 -6.32
N PHE A 331 14.78 -5.34 -6.32
CA PHE A 331 15.20 -6.65 -6.83
C PHE A 331 14.63 -7.79 -5.99
N LEU A 332 14.70 -7.67 -4.66
CA LEU A 332 14.15 -8.68 -3.75
C LEU A 332 12.63 -8.78 -3.88
N ALA A 333 11.91 -7.66 -3.94
CA ALA A 333 10.46 -7.66 -4.15
C ALA A 333 10.07 -8.29 -5.49
N LEU A 334 10.83 -8.02 -6.55
CA LEU A 334 10.65 -8.64 -7.87
C LEU A 334 10.89 -10.16 -7.80
N LEU A 335 11.98 -10.61 -7.18
CA LEU A 335 12.26 -12.04 -7.07
C LEU A 335 11.21 -12.77 -6.24
N LEU A 336 10.79 -12.19 -5.12
CA LEU A 336 9.81 -12.80 -4.23
C LEU A 336 8.39 -12.77 -4.84
N SER A 337 8.06 -11.80 -5.71
CA SER A 337 6.76 -11.75 -6.37
C SER A 337 6.56 -12.90 -7.36
N LEU A 338 7.66 -13.42 -7.92
CA LEU A 338 7.66 -14.63 -8.77
C LEU A 338 7.32 -15.90 -7.97
N GLY A 339 7.25 -15.83 -6.64
CA GLY A 339 6.75 -16.89 -5.76
C GLY A 339 7.32 -18.27 -6.08
N LEU A 340 6.44 -19.27 -6.22
CA LEU A 340 6.86 -20.65 -6.51
C LEU A 340 7.23 -20.89 -7.99
N ARG A 341 6.99 -19.92 -8.89
CA ARG A 341 7.41 -20.02 -10.30
C ARG A 341 8.92 -19.79 -10.47
N LEU A 342 9.57 -19.11 -9.53
CA LEU A 342 11.03 -18.93 -9.58
C LEU A 342 11.72 -20.21 -9.11
N ARG A 343 12.43 -20.85 -10.04
CA ARG A 343 13.29 -22.01 -9.79
C ARG A 343 14.73 -21.70 -10.19
N ILE A 344 15.68 -21.95 -9.29
CA ILE A 344 17.12 -21.80 -9.51
C ILE A 344 17.73 -23.19 -9.29
N GLY A 345 17.91 -23.96 -10.38
CA GLY A 345 18.12 -25.40 -10.27
C GLY A 345 16.93 -26.07 -9.57
N ASP A 346 17.21 -26.88 -8.56
CA ASP A 346 16.19 -27.57 -7.75
C ASP A 346 15.62 -26.70 -6.62
N VAL A 347 16.11 -25.48 -6.47
CA VAL A 347 15.72 -24.60 -5.37
C VAL A 347 14.59 -23.67 -5.77
N GLN A 348 13.55 -23.60 -4.92
CA GLN A 348 12.50 -22.58 -4.97
C GLN A 348 12.70 -21.57 -3.84
N PRO A 349 13.32 -20.39 -4.08
CA PRO A 349 13.64 -19.42 -3.04
C PRO A 349 12.45 -19.03 -2.16
N TYR A 350 11.26 -18.91 -2.75
CA TYR A 350 10.05 -18.53 -2.02
C TYR A 350 9.61 -19.61 -1.01
N GLN A 351 9.92 -20.88 -1.24
CA GLN A 351 9.61 -21.96 -0.29
C GLN A 351 10.37 -21.78 1.04
N TRP A 352 11.62 -21.35 0.97
CA TRP A 352 12.42 -21.04 2.17
C TRP A 352 11.84 -19.86 2.94
N VAL A 353 11.37 -18.84 2.23
CA VAL A 353 10.71 -17.69 2.85
C VAL A 353 9.45 -18.14 3.60
N ARG A 354 8.63 -19.00 2.98
CA ARG A 354 7.44 -19.58 3.63
C ARG A 354 7.78 -20.41 4.85
N ALA A 355 8.86 -21.19 4.80
CA ALA A 355 9.26 -22.08 5.88
C ALA A 355 9.87 -21.34 7.09
N PHE A 356 10.60 -20.25 6.86
CA PHE A 356 11.36 -19.57 7.91
C PHE A 356 10.76 -18.26 8.42
N LEU A 357 9.97 -17.55 7.61
CA LEU A 357 9.34 -16.31 8.06
C LEU A 357 7.92 -16.59 8.59
N PRO A 358 7.65 -16.33 9.88
CA PRO A 358 6.33 -16.54 10.46
C PRO A 358 5.22 -15.86 9.66
N GLY A 359 4.13 -16.58 9.43
CA GLY A 359 2.94 -16.10 8.70
C GLY A 359 3.04 -16.20 7.17
N TYR A 360 4.22 -16.39 6.57
CA TYR A 360 4.34 -16.50 5.10
C TYR A 360 3.72 -17.78 4.54
N GLU A 361 3.62 -18.84 5.33
CA GLU A 361 2.90 -20.06 4.96
C GLU A 361 1.42 -19.81 4.61
N GLN A 362 0.83 -18.76 5.19
CA GLN A 362 -0.58 -18.40 5.03
C GLN A 362 -0.83 -17.54 3.78
N LEU A 363 0.21 -16.97 3.19
CA LEU A 363 0.12 -16.11 2.01
C LEU A 363 -0.09 -16.96 0.75
N ARG A 364 -1.14 -16.62 -0.01
CA ARG A 364 -1.49 -17.32 -1.24
C ARG A 364 -1.15 -16.56 -2.52
N SER A 365 -0.81 -15.27 -2.44
CA SER A 365 -0.67 -14.39 -3.60
C SER A 365 0.66 -13.63 -3.60
N PRO A 366 1.78 -14.31 -3.94
CA PRO A 366 3.10 -13.67 -3.95
C PRO A 366 3.19 -12.47 -4.89
N PHE A 367 2.41 -12.44 -5.99
CA PHE A 367 2.44 -11.34 -6.95
C PHE A 367 2.24 -9.95 -6.31
N ARG A 368 1.56 -9.88 -5.15
CA ARG A 368 1.30 -8.64 -4.41
C ARG A 368 2.58 -7.92 -3.94
N LEU A 369 3.73 -8.61 -3.90
CA LEU A 369 5.04 -7.98 -3.71
C LEU A 369 5.40 -6.98 -4.83
N ALA A 370 4.70 -7.02 -5.97
CA ALA A 370 4.80 -5.97 -6.98
C ALA A 370 4.46 -4.57 -6.43
N ALA A 371 3.62 -4.46 -5.40
CA ALA A 371 3.42 -3.21 -4.67
C ALA A 371 4.74 -2.64 -4.16
N PHE A 372 5.59 -3.49 -3.56
CA PHE A 372 6.89 -3.10 -3.03
C PHE A 372 7.90 -2.82 -4.15
N VAL A 373 7.79 -3.45 -5.32
CA VAL A 373 8.57 -3.03 -6.50
C VAL A 373 8.23 -1.58 -6.86
N GLN A 374 6.93 -1.26 -6.97
CA GLN A 374 6.47 0.06 -7.39
C GLN A 374 6.73 1.15 -6.32
N ILE A 375 6.53 0.85 -5.03
CA ILE A 375 6.86 1.75 -3.91
C ILE A 375 8.31 2.21 -4.01
N HIS A 376 9.25 1.27 -4.13
CA HIS A 376 10.67 1.60 -4.11
C HIS A 376 11.12 2.29 -5.42
N LEU A 377 10.52 1.95 -6.57
CA LEU A 377 10.71 2.69 -7.82
C LEU A 377 10.23 4.14 -7.68
N ALA A 378 9.06 4.38 -7.12
CA ALA A 378 8.53 5.73 -6.90
C ALA A 378 9.41 6.55 -5.95
N LEU A 379 9.97 5.92 -4.91
CA LEU A 379 10.92 6.59 -4.02
C LEU A 379 12.23 6.95 -4.74
N LEU A 380 12.78 6.06 -5.59
CA LEU A 380 13.93 6.40 -6.45
C LEU A 380 13.58 7.50 -7.46
N ALA A 381 12.38 7.47 -8.05
CA ALA A 381 11.92 8.51 -8.96
C ALA A 381 11.85 9.88 -8.26
N GLY A 382 11.46 9.94 -6.99
CA GLY A 382 11.53 11.15 -6.17
C GLY A 382 12.95 11.72 -6.04
N PHE A 383 13.97 10.86 -5.86
CA PHE A 383 15.38 11.27 -5.98
C PHE A 383 15.71 11.76 -7.39
N GLY A 384 15.19 11.11 -8.43
CA GLY A 384 15.38 11.49 -9.83
C GLY A 384 14.90 12.90 -10.12
N LEU A 385 13.67 13.22 -9.71
CA LEU A 385 13.11 14.57 -9.79
C LEU A 385 13.96 15.57 -9.01
N GLY A 386 14.45 15.20 -7.82
CA GLY A 386 15.36 16.04 -7.02
C GLY A 386 16.69 16.33 -7.70
N ASN A 387 17.22 15.35 -8.43
CA ASN A 387 18.46 15.49 -9.18
C ASN A 387 18.25 16.35 -10.44
N LEU A 388 17.15 16.17 -11.17
CA LEU A 388 16.79 16.99 -12.33
C LEU A 388 16.54 18.45 -11.95
N GLU A 389 15.89 18.71 -10.80
CA GLU A 389 15.70 20.08 -10.29
C GLU A 389 17.06 20.80 -10.07
N ARG A 390 18.06 20.06 -9.57
CA ARG A 390 19.38 20.61 -9.22
C ARG A 390 20.34 20.68 -10.39
N TRP A 391 20.21 19.82 -11.41
CA TRP A 391 21.12 19.80 -12.55
C TRP A 391 21.09 21.13 -13.32
N GLY A 392 19.96 21.83 -13.30
CA GLY A 392 19.84 23.19 -13.81
C GLY A 392 20.34 24.29 -12.87
N SER A 393 21.42 24.14 -12.09
CA SER A 393 21.75 25.07 -10.99
C SER A 393 22.12 26.51 -11.39
N THR A 394 22.41 26.81 -12.66
CA THR A 394 22.45 28.20 -13.18
C THR A 394 21.06 28.76 -13.51
N TRP A 395 20.02 27.91 -13.45
CA TRP A 395 18.65 28.11 -13.90
C TRP A 395 17.64 27.28 -13.08
N ALA A 396 17.64 27.38 -11.74
CA ALA A 396 16.75 26.58 -10.89
C ALA A 396 15.25 26.66 -11.29
N GLU A 397 14.82 27.77 -11.89
CA GLU A 397 13.48 27.92 -12.48
C GLU A 397 13.25 26.95 -13.66
N ARG A 398 14.25 26.68 -14.51
CA ARG A 398 14.15 25.74 -15.65
C ARG A 398 14.06 24.29 -15.19
N GLY A 399 14.75 23.91 -14.11
CA GLY A 399 14.62 22.56 -13.53
C GLY A 399 13.17 22.25 -13.13
N ARG A 400 12.46 23.24 -12.57
CA ARG A 400 11.03 23.13 -12.23
C ARG A 400 10.14 23.01 -13.46
N LEU A 401 10.48 23.72 -14.54
CA LEU A 401 9.80 23.61 -15.83
C LEU A 401 9.95 22.23 -16.49
N ILE A 402 10.92 21.40 -16.05
CA ILE A 402 11.13 20.04 -16.59
C ILE A 402 10.45 18.99 -15.72
N ILE A 403 10.63 19.05 -14.40
CA ILE A 403 10.15 17.99 -13.50
C ILE A 403 8.63 17.92 -13.42
N VAL A 404 7.92 19.05 -13.55
CA VAL A 404 6.45 19.07 -13.51
C VAL A 404 5.87 18.38 -14.75
N PRO A 405 6.23 18.74 -16.00
CA PRO A 405 5.79 18.00 -17.18
C PRO A 405 6.20 16.52 -17.18
N LEU A 406 7.41 16.18 -16.72
CA LEU A 406 7.81 14.77 -16.62
C LEU A 406 6.97 13.98 -15.62
N THR A 407 6.60 14.60 -14.49
CA THR A 407 5.70 13.99 -13.51
C THR A 407 4.30 13.81 -14.11
N ILE A 408 3.80 14.81 -14.82
CA ILE A 408 2.50 14.72 -15.53
C ILE A 408 2.55 13.62 -16.59
N ALA A 409 3.62 13.52 -17.37
CA ALA A 409 3.80 12.47 -18.37
C ALA A 409 3.82 11.07 -17.74
N ALA A 410 4.55 10.90 -16.63
CA ALA A 410 4.54 9.65 -15.88
C ALA A 410 3.14 9.31 -15.37
N ILE A 411 2.43 10.29 -14.82
CA ILE A 411 1.07 10.13 -14.34
C ILE A 411 0.14 9.73 -15.48
N ILE A 412 0.19 10.39 -16.65
CA ILE A 412 -0.64 10.07 -17.81
C ILE A 412 -0.36 8.64 -18.29
N GLU A 413 0.91 8.23 -18.32
CA GLU A 413 1.31 6.88 -18.68
C GLU A 413 0.76 5.84 -17.69
N MET A 414 0.73 6.15 -16.39
CA MET A 414 0.26 5.24 -15.33
C MET A 414 -1.26 5.30 -15.11
N ALA A 415 -1.91 6.42 -15.45
CA ALA A 415 -3.27 6.74 -15.07
C ALA A 415 -4.27 5.75 -15.66
N ALA A 416 -5.16 5.27 -14.81
CA ALA A 416 -6.21 4.33 -15.15
C ALA A 416 -7.57 5.01 -14.93
N LEU A 417 -7.93 5.89 -15.87
CA LEU A 417 -9.09 6.79 -15.79
C LEU A 417 -9.98 6.68 -17.03
N PRO A 418 -11.33 6.76 -16.87
CA PRO A 418 -12.10 6.61 -15.63
C PRO A 418 -11.86 5.27 -14.93
N LEU A 419 -11.94 5.31 -13.60
CA LEU A 419 -11.85 4.13 -12.74
C LEU A 419 -13.13 3.28 -12.90
N PRO A 420 -13.02 1.96 -13.15
CA PRO A 420 -14.17 1.08 -13.14
C PRO A 420 -14.85 1.06 -11.78
N LEU A 421 -16.18 1.26 -11.77
CA LEU A 421 -17.01 1.23 -10.57
C LEU A 421 -17.94 0.01 -10.60
N GLU A 422 -18.22 -0.51 -9.42
CA GLU A 422 -19.23 -1.53 -9.18
C GLU A 422 -20.40 -0.89 -8.43
N PRO A 423 -21.59 -0.72 -9.05
CA PRO A 423 -22.77 -0.19 -8.38
C PRO A 423 -23.19 -1.12 -7.24
N LEU A 424 -23.62 -0.56 -6.12
CA LEU A 424 -24.21 -1.36 -5.04
C LEU A 424 -25.46 -2.09 -5.56
N PRO A 425 -25.62 -3.37 -5.23
CA PRO A 425 -26.85 -4.06 -5.54
C PRO A 425 -28.00 -3.43 -4.76
N PRO A 426 -29.23 -3.44 -5.29
CA PRO A 426 -30.40 -3.10 -4.49
C PRO A 426 -30.43 -4.03 -3.27
N LEU A 427 -30.61 -3.47 -2.06
CA LEU A 427 -30.76 -4.26 -0.84
C LEU A 427 -31.97 -5.19 -1.03
N PRO A 428 -31.80 -6.51 -1.06
CA PRO A 428 -32.95 -7.40 -1.13
C PRO A 428 -33.71 -7.27 0.19
N THR A 429 -35.02 -7.11 0.13
CA THR A 429 -35.88 -7.04 1.31
C THR A 429 -35.97 -8.38 2.04
N GLU A 430 -35.77 -9.50 1.34
CA GLU A 430 -35.60 -10.84 1.90
C GLU A 430 -34.69 -11.67 1.00
N VAL A 431 -33.69 -12.34 1.58
CA VAL A 431 -32.91 -13.36 0.85
C VAL A 431 -33.19 -14.72 1.46
N ALA A 432 -33.52 -15.71 0.63
CA ALA A 432 -33.88 -17.06 1.07
C ALA A 432 -32.85 -17.69 2.03
N TRP A 433 -31.57 -17.32 1.93
CA TRP A 433 -30.52 -17.79 2.84
C TRP A 433 -30.64 -17.20 4.26
N GLN A 434 -31.16 -15.98 4.43
CA GLN A 434 -31.41 -15.39 5.76
C GLN A 434 -32.53 -16.15 6.48
N SER A 435 -33.61 -16.48 5.75
CA SER A 435 -34.69 -17.33 6.27
C SER A 435 -34.18 -18.73 6.61
N TRP A 436 -33.30 -19.31 5.80
CA TRP A 436 -32.68 -20.60 6.10
C TRP A 436 -31.82 -20.55 7.37
N LEU A 437 -30.97 -19.53 7.54
CA LEU A 437 -30.12 -19.37 8.73
C LEU A 437 -30.93 -19.22 10.02
N ASN A 438 -32.03 -18.47 10.00
CA ASN A 438 -32.89 -18.27 11.18
C ASN A 438 -33.65 -19.55 11.59
N ASN A 439 -33.72 -20.55 10.69
CA ASN A 439 -34.41 -21.82 10.91
C ASN A 439 -33.45 -23.00 11.18
N GLN A 440 -32.14 -22.74 11.24
CA GLN A 440 -31.15 -23.68 11.79
C GLN A 440 -31.06 -23.48 13.31
#